data_AF-A0A963F3A0-F1
#
_entry.id   AF-A0A963F3A0-F1
#
_cell.length_a   1.000
_cell.length_b   1.000
_cell.length_c   1.000
_cell.angle_alpha   90.00
_cell.angle_beta   90.00
_cell.angle_gamma   90.00
#
_symmetry.space_group_name_H-M   'P 1'
#
loop_
_entity.id
_entity.type
_entity.pdbx_description
1 polymer ?
#
loop_
_entity_poly.entity_id
_entity_poly.type
_entity_poly.pdbx_seq_one_letter_code
_entity_poly.pdbx_strand_id
1 'polypeptide(L)'
;MKRREFIKKAAVGTAAAVAAPAVIAAPKKIRWRMPTSWPKAFDTIYGGAVTVAERVKAMSGGNFEIIPYAGGELVGGLEVFDAVSQGTFPIGHTASYYYVGKNPAFGFDTAIPFGLNFRQQNAWLYNGGGIEQMRKVFSDFNIINLPAGNTGCQMGGWFRNEVNTPDDLKGLKMRIPGLGGKVMSRLARFRHRF
;
A
#
# COMPACT_ATOMS: atom_id res chain seq x y z
N MET A 1 -4.15 66.64 15.01
CA MET A 1 -2.86 66.12 15.51
C MET A 1 -3.11 65.35 16.80
N LYS A 2 -2.70 64.06 16.88
CA LYS A 2 -2.43 63.27 18.13
C LYS A 2 -2.38 61.74 17.96
N ARG A 3 -2.49 61.19 16.73
CA ARG A 3 -2.30 59.75 16.47
C ARG A 3 -0.85 59.27 16.67
N ARG A 4 0.13 60.18 16.52
CA ARG A 4 1.57 59.88 16.67
C ARG A 4 2.08 59.91 18.12
N GLU A 5 1.35 60.53 19.05
CA GLU A 5 1.75 60.53 20.47
C GLU A 5 1.33 59.27 21.22
N PHE A 6 0.25 58.61 20.78
CA PHE A 6 -0.21 57.36 21.38
C PHE A 6 0.79 56.21 21.17
N ILE A 7 1.43 56.17 20.00
CA ILE A 7 2.45 55.15 19.68
C ILE A 7 3.74 55.38 20.49
N LYS A 8 4.07 56.63 20.84
CA LYS A 8 5.26 56.92 21.66
C LYS A 8 5.10 56.58 23.14
N LYS A 9 3.87 56.59 23.69
CA LYS A 9 3.64 56.23 25.11
C LYS A 9 3.56 54.73 25.38
N ALA A 10 3.37 53.90 24.37
CA ALA A 10 3.38 52.44 24.52
C ALA A 10 4.79 51.83 24.57
N ALA A 11 5.84 52.61 24.26
CA ALA A 11 7.22 52.13 24.17
C ALA A 11 8.01 52.19 25.50
N VAL A 12 7.42 52.69 26.59
CA VAL A 12 8.09 52.81 27.90
C VAL A 12 7.27 52.08 28.96
N GLY A 13 7.22 50.75 28.82
CA GLY A 13 6.64 49.85 29.82
C GLY A 13 7.44 48.55 29.78
N THR A 14 8.46 48.48 30.64
CA THR A 14 9.13 47.26 31.12
C THR A 14 8.86 45.98 30.32
N ALA A 15 9.78 45.65 29.41
CA ALA A 15 9.87 44.31 28.83
C ALA A 15 10.34 43.31 29.90
N ALA A 16 9.46 42.96 30.84
CA ALA A 16 9.52 41.66 31.45
C ALA A 16 9.11 40.68 30.35
N ALA A 17 10.09 39.98 29.77
CA ALA A 17 9.82 38.84 28.92
C ALA A 17 9.17 37.76 29.78
N VAL A 18 7.85 37.84 29.94
CA VAL A 18 7.05 36.71 30.41
C VAL A 18 7.23 35.66 29.33
N ALA A 19 8.05 34.66 29.61
CA ALA A 19 8.11 33.45 28.81
C ALA A 19 6.70 32.86 28.82
N ALA A 20 5.91 33.20 27.80
CA ALA A 20 4.65 32.51 27.55
C ALA A 20 5.01 31.03 27.47
N PRO A 21 4.36 30.15 28.25
CA PRO A 21 4.62 28.72 28.13
C PRO A 21 4.44 28.37 26.66
N ALA A 22 5.45 27.74 26.05
CA ALA A 22 5.31 27.18 24.73
C ALA A 22 4.12 26.22 24.81
N VAL A 23 2.96 26.64 24.31
CA VAL A 23 1.80 25.78 24.18
C VAL A 23 2.20 24.78 23.10
N ILE A 24 2.82 23.68 23.51
CA ILE A 24 3.01 22.51 22.65
C ILE A 24 1.58 22.07 22.35
N ALA A 25 1.10 22.39 21.15
CA ALA A 25 -0.20 21.97 20.70
C ALA A 25 -0.32 20.45 20.90
N ALA A 26 -1.37 20.02 21.59
CA ALA A 26 -1.60 18.60 21.83
C ALA A 26 -1.57 17.87 20.48
N PRO A 27 -0.90 16.69 20.40
CA PRO A 27 -0.81 15.96 19.13
C PRO A 27 -2.21 15.70 18.57
N LYS A 28 -2.41 16.03 17.29
CA LYS A 28 -3.69 15.82 16.61
C LYS A 28 -4.03 14.32 16.63
N LYS A 29 -5.22 13.99 17.12
CA LYS A 29 -5.74 12.62 17.05
C LYS A 29 -6.23 12.32 15.62
N ILE A 30 -5.73 11.24 15.04
CA ILE A 30 -6.05 10.73 13.70
C ILE A 30 -6.55 9.30 13.85
N ARG A 31 -7.67 9.00 13.17
CA ARG A 31 -8.24 7.65 13.13
C ARG A 31 -8.59 7.27 11.70
N TRP A 32 -7.93 6.26 11.16
CA TRP A 32 -8.13 5.78 9.79
C TRP A 32 -8.72 4.38 9.79
N ARG A 33 -9.65 4.15 8.86
CA ARG A 33 -10.16 2.81 8.54
C ARG A 33 -9.40 2.31 7.31
N MET A 34 -8.85 1.10 7.40
CA MET A 34 -8.00 0.51 6.37
C MET A 34 -8.68 -0.74 5.81
N PRO A 35 -9.45 -0.64 4.70
CA PRO A 35 -9.87 -1.83 3.96
C PRO A 35 -8.64 -2.62 3.49
N THR A 36 -8.72 -3.94 3.60
CA THR A 36 -7.68 -4.86 3.12
C THR A 36 -8.24 -5.82 2.07
N SER A 37 -7.36 -6.38 1.24
CA SER A 37 -7.76 -7.38 0.23
C SER A 37 -7.86 -8.81 0.78
N TRP A 38 -7.70 -8.99 2.08
CA TRP A 38 -7.43 -10.31 2.68
C TRP A 38 -8.56 -10.76 3.60
N PRO A 39 -8.92 -12.05 3.59
CA PRO A 39 -9.72 -12.64 4.65
C PRO A 39 -8.98 -12.59 6.00
N LYS A 40 -9.71 -12.51 7.12
CA LYS A 40 -9.10 -12.58 8.48
C LYS A 40 -8.30 -13.86 8.71
N ALA A 41 -8.69 -14.96 8.07
CA ALA A 41 -8.01 -16.25 8.18
C ALA A 41 -6.58 -16.24 7.61
N PHE A 42 -6.19 -15.24 6.81
CA PHE A 42 -4.83 -15.08 6.32
C PHE A 42 -4.00 -14.29 7.34
N ASP A 43 -3.78 -14.89 8.51
CA ASP A 43 -3.05 -14.32 9.64
C ASP A 43 -1.69 -13.71 9.27
N THR A 44 -0.95 -14.30 8.33
CA THR A 44 0.33 -13.77 7.87
C THR A 44 0.22 -12.46 7.08
N ILE A 45 -0.74 -12.37 6.15
CA ILE A 45 -0.89 -11.21 5.25
C ILE A 45 -1.81 -10.15 5.88
N TYR A 46 -2.96 -10.56 6.41
CA TYR A 46 -3.83 -9.68 7.18
C TYR A 46 -3.16 -9.22 8.48
N GLY A 47 -2.45 -10.12 9.18
CA GLY A 47 -1.68 -9.75 10.37
C GLY A 47 -0.50 -8.84 10.07
N GLY A 48 0.03 -8.82 8.84
CA GLY A 48 0.96 -7.77 8.39
C GLY A 48 0.32 -6.37 8.46
N ALA A 49 -0.92 -6.24 7.99
CA ALA A 49 -1.68 -4.98 8.08
C ALA A 49 -1.98 -4.59 9.55
N VAL A 50 -2.29 -5.57 10.41
CA VAL A 50 -2.45 -5.37 11.86
C VAL A 50 -1.15 -4.90 12.49
N THR A 51 -0.02 -5.54 12.15
CA THR A 51 1.31 -5.17 12.65
C THR A 51 1.65 -3.72 12.31
N VAL A 52 1.36 -3.27 11.08
CA VAL A 52 1.55 -1.86 10.67
C VAL A 52 0.69 -0.94 11.53
N ALA A 53 -0.60 -1.25 11.71
CA ALA A 53 -1.51 -0.45 12.51
C ALA A 53 -1.06 -0.32 13.99
N GLU A 54 -0.64 -1.43 14.60
CA GLU A 54 -0.12 -1.45 15.97
C GLU A 54 1.17 -0.64 16.12
N ARG A 55 2.09 -0.74 15.15
CA ARG A 55 3.34 0.05 15.16
C ARG A 55 3.07 1.54 15.05
N VAL A 56 2.16 1.96 14.16
CA VAL A 56 1.78 3.37 14.03
C VAL A 56 1.13 3.89 15.32
N LYS A 57 0.24 3.10 15.94
CA LYS A 57 -0.37 3.45 17.22
C LYS A 57 0.66 3.60 18.33
N ALA A 58 1.59 2.65 18.46
CA ALA A 58 2.64 2.69 19.47
C ALA A 58 3.59 3.89 19.27
N MET A 59 4.06 4.13 18.04
CA MET A 59 5.01 5.20 17.73
C MET A 59 4.41 6.61 17.88
N SER A 60 3.08 6.73 17.77
CA SER A 60 2.36 8.00 17.93
C SER A 60 1.85 8.26 19.36
N GLY A 61 2.14 7.37 20.32
CA GLY A 61 1.58 7.44 21.67
C GLY A 61 0.05 7.33 21.66
N GLY A 62 -0.53 6.60 20.70
CA GLY A 62 -1.97 6.43 20.54
C GLY A 62 -2.68 7.55 19.78
N ASN A 63 -1.97 8.59 19.32
CA ASN A 63 -2.59 9.70 18.61
C ASN A 63 -2.92 9.37 17.15
N PHE A 64 -2.29 8.36 16.55
CA PHE A 64 -2.64 7.88 15.23
C PHE A 64 -3.06 6.41 15.30
N GLU A 65 -4.36 6.18 15.17
CA GLU A 65 -4.94 4.85 15.13
C GLU A 65 -5.34 4.47 13.70
N ILE A 66 -4.91 3.29 13.24
CA ILE A 66 -5.36 2.66 12.01
C ILE A 66 -6.14 1.41 12.41
N ILE A 67 -7.30 1.20 11.80
CA ILE A 67 -8.16 0.03 12.07
C ILE A 67 -8.25 -0.79 10.79
N PRO A 68 -7.59 -1.96 10.73
CA PRO A 68 -7.71 -2.89 9.61
C PRO A 68 -9.12 -3.51 9.56
N TYR A 69 -9.65 -3.64 8.34
CA TYR A 69 -10.89 -4.36 8.04
C TYR A 69 -10.60 -5.42 6.98
N ALA A 70 -11.16 -6.61 7.16
CA ALA A 70 -10.97 -7.71 6.23
C ALA A 70 -11.66 -7.44 4.89
N GLY A 71 -11.21 -8.14 3.86
CA GLY A 71 -11.80 -8.05 2.53
C GLY A 71 -13.29 -8.33 2.57
N GLY A 72 -14.09 -7.41 2.05
CA GLY A 72 -15.57 -7.47 2.06
C GLY A 72 -16.24 -6.79 3.25
N GLU A 73 -15.53 -6.41 4.32
CA GLU A 73 -16.16 -5.73 5.47
C GLU A 73 -16.50 -4.26 5.18
N LEU A 74 -15.69 -3.58 4.35
CA LEU A 74 -15.91 -2.19 3.96
C LEU A 74 -16.14 -2.03 2.45
N VAL A 75 -15.32 -2.72 1.65
CA VAL A 75 -15.37 -2.78 0.19
C VAL A 75 -14.92 -4.18 -0.25
N GLY A 76 -15.21 -4.57 -1.48
CA GLY A 76 -14.69 -5.80 -2.06
C GLY A 76 -13.16 -5.84 -2.03
N GLY A 77 -12.58 -7.03 -1.85
CA GLY A 77 -11.11 -7.17 -1.71
C GLY A 77 -10.33 -6.65 -2.92
N LEU A 78 -10.92 -6.65 -4.12
CA LEU A 78 -10.32 -6.09 -5.33
C LEU A 78 -10.69 -4.62 -5.57
N GLU A 79 -11.45 -3.98 -4.69
CA GLU A 79 -11.89 -2.58 -4.81
C GLU A 79 -11.06 -1.63 -3.94
N VAL A 80 -10.16 -2.15 -3.10
CA VAL A 80 -9.32 -1.38 -2.16
C VAL A 80 -8.57 -0.24 -2.84
N PHE A 81 -7.95 -0.51 -4.01
CA PHE A 81 -7.21 0.52 -4.76
C PHE A 81 -8.11 1.68 -5.18
N ASP A 82 -9.29 1.39 -5.73
CA ASP A 82 -10.21 2.42 -6.19
C ASP A 82 -10.77 3.23 -5.02
N ALA A 83 -11.08 2.55 -3.91
CA ALA A 83 -11.56 3.20 -2.70
C ALA A 83 -10.52 4.17 -2.10
N VAL A 84 -9.22 3.88 -2.22
CA VAL A 84 -8.15 4.81 -1.81
C VAL A 84 -7.93 5.90 -2.86
N SER A 85 -7.88 5.54 -4.14
CA SER A 85 -7.65 6.48 -5.25
C SER A 85 -8.70 7.59 -5.32
N GLN A 86 -9.96 7.26 -5.00
CA GLN A 86 -11.10 8.18 -4.96
C GLN A 86 -11.22 8.92 -3.62
N GLY A 87 -10.36 8.63 -2.64
CA GLY A 87 -10.38 9.26 -1.32
C GLY A 87 -11.51 8.78 -0.40
N THR A 88 -12.21 7.70 -0.73
CA THR A 88 -13.22 7.07 0.15
C THR A 88 -12.59 6.60 1.47
N PHE A 89 -11.38 6.02 1.37
CA PHE A 89 -10.53 5.70 2.52
C PHE A 89 -9.14 6.30 2.33
N PRO A 90 -8.52 6.83 3.39
CA PRO A 90 -7.21 7.46 3.30
C PRO A 90 -6.05 6.46 3.16
N ILE A 91 -6.32 5.16 3.38
CA ILE A 91 -5.33 4.09 3.38
C ILE A 91 -6.00 2.77 2.98
N GLY A 92 -5.23 1.87 2.38
CA GLY A 92 -5.64 0.49 2.11
C GLY A 92 -4.44 -0.43 2.12
N HIS A 93 -4.67 -1.73 2.35
CA HIS A 93 -3.63 -2.75 2.25
C HIS A 93 -4.01 -3.81 1.22
N THR A 94 -3.27 -3.83 0.12
CA THR A 94 -3.52 -4.70 -1.04
C THR A 94 -2.19 -5.09 -1.69
N ALA A 95 -2.24 -5.81 -2.79
CA ALA A 95 -1.09 -6.06 -3.64
C ALA A 95 -1.38 -5.52 -5.06
N SER A 96 -0.47 -4.67 -5.52
CA SER A 96 -0.61 -3.84 -6.73
C SER A 96 -0.84 -4.64 -8.00
N TYR A 97 -0.27 -5.84 -8.11
CA TYR A 97 -0.51 -6.75 -9.24
C TYR A 97 -1.98 -7.16 -9.48
N TYR A 98 -2.91 -6.93 -8.53
CA TYR A 98 -4.35 -7.08 -8.78
C TYR A 98 -4.88 -6.05 -9.77
N TYR A 99 -4.17 -4.93 -9.93
CA TYR A 99 -4.58 -3.78 -10.72
C TYR A 99 -3.82 -3.66 -12.04
N VAL A 100 -3.16 -4.73 -12.51
CA VAL A 100 -2.46 -4.75 -13.82
C VAL A 100 -3.37 -4.52 -15.03
N GLY A 101 -4.69 -4.58 -14.84
CA GLY A 101 -5.68 -4.16 -15.82
C GLY A 101 -5.79 -2.64 -15.97
N LYS A 102 -5.47 -1.87 -14.91
CA LYS A 102 -5.40 -0.39 -14.94
C LYS A 102 -4.06 0.09 -15.49
N ASN A 103 -2.96 -0.46 -15.00
CA ASN A 103 -1.63 -0.22 -15.53
C ASN A 103 -0.75 -1.48 -15.35
N PRO A 104 -0.17 -2.06 -16.41
CA PRO A 104 0.67 -3.25 -16.29
C PRO A 104 1.91 -3.03 -15.41
N ALA A 105 2.37 -1.77 -15.23
CA ALA A 105 3.49 -1.43 -14.38
C ALA A 105 3.27 -1.79 -12.90
N PHE A 106 2.02 -1.90 -12.44
CA PHE A 106 1.73 -2.35 -11.07
C PHE A 106 2.23 -3.77 -10.76
N GLY A 107 2.55 -4.57 -11.78
CA GLY A 107 3.25 -5.83 -11.58
C GLY A 107 4.63 -5.66 -10.93
N PHE A 108 5.37 -4.59 -11.26
CA PHE A 108 6.72 -4.36 -10.74
C PHE A 108 6.73 -4.01 -9.25
N ASP A 109 5.68 -3.39 -8.72
CA ASP A 109 5.55 -3.05 -7.30
C ASP A 109 5.28 -4.29 -6.43
N THR A 110 4.67 -5.34 -6.98
CA THR A 110 4.40 -6.60 -6.26
C THR A 110 5.37 -7.71 -6.65
N ALA A 111 5.19 -8.28 -7.85
CA ALA A 111 5.94 -9.40 -8.37
C ALA A 111 5.57 -9.63 -9.85
N ILE A 112 6.55 -10.04 -10.64
CA ILE A 112 6.39 -10.48 -12.02
C ILE A 112 6.95 -11.92 -12.17
N PRO A 113 6.42 -12.74 -13.09
CA PRO A 113 7.00 -14.06 -13.37
C PRO A 113 8.49 -13.96 -13.71
N PHE A 114 9.30 -14.84 -13.11
CA PHE A 114 10.76 -14.86 -13.24
C PHE A 114 11.45 -13.54 -12.82
N GLY A 115 10.81 -12.76 -11.94
CA GLY A 115 11.35 -11.53 -11.39
C GLY A 115 12.31 -11.73 -10.21
N LEU A 116 12.50 -10.65 -9.47
CA LEU A 116 13.38 -10.57 -8.31
C LEU A 116 12.86 -11.43 -7.15
N ASN A 117 13.78 -12.01 -6.37
CA ASN A 117 13.44 -12.56 -5.06
C ASN A 117 13.19 -11.42 -4.03
N PHE A 118 12.68 -11.75 -2.85
CA PHE A 118 12.30 -10.73 -1.86
C PHE A 118 13.46 -9.79 -1.46
N ARG A 119 14.69 -10.29 -1.35
CA ARG A 119 15.86 -9.47 -0.98
C ARG A 119 16.21 -8.49 -2.10
N GLN A 120 16.19 -8.99 -3.34
CA GLN A 120 16.45 -8.18 -4.52
C GLN A 120 15.35 -7.14 -4.76
N GLN A 121 14.08 -7.53 -4.59
CA GLN A 121 12.92 -6.63 -4.69
C GLN A 121 13.05 -5.49 -3.68
N ASN A 122 13.37 -5.80 -2.42
CA ASN A 122 13.58 -4.78 -1.39
C ASN A 122 14.78 -3.89 -1.71
N ALA A 123 15.91 -4.47 -2.16
CA ALA A 123 17.08 -3.70 -2.55
C ALA A 123 16.75 -2.72 -3.69
N TRP A 124 16.00 -3.15 -4.71
CA TRP A 124 15.54 -2.29 -5.78
C TRP A 124 14.59 -1.20 -5.28
N LEU A 125 13.56 -1.56 -4.50
CA LEU A 125 12.58 -0.61 -3.97
C LEU A 125 13.22 0.48 -3.12
N TYR A 126 14.08 0.12 -2.17
CA TYR A 126 14.63 1.06 -1.18
C TYR A 126 15.95 1.72 -1.61
N ASN A 127 16.74 1.07 -2.47
CA ASN A 127 18.09 1.53 -2.81
C ASN A 127 18.36 1.62 -4.32
N GLY A 128 17.53 0.97 -5.15
CA GLY A 128 17.65 0.98 -6.61
C GLY A 128 16.73 1.96 -7.34
N GLY A 129 16.05 2.85 -6.61
CA GLY A 129 15.12 3.83 -7.18
C GLY A 129 13.71 3.31 -7.47
N GLY A 130 13.38 2.10 -7.01
CA GLY A 130 12.11 1.45 -7.33
C GLY A 130 10.89 2.17 -6.75
N ILE A 131 10.97 2.67 -5.51
CA ILE A 131 9.89 3.45 -4.91
C ILE A 131 9.63 4.73 -5.70
N GLU A 132 10.68 5.46 -6.10
CA GLU A 132 10.57 6.71 -6.86
C GLU A 132 9.94 6.47 -8.24
N GLN A 133 10.34 5.38 -8.90
CA GLN A 133 9.75 4.97 -10.18
C GLN A 133 8.27 4.62 -10.02
N MET A 134 7.93 3.81 -9.01
CA MET A 134 6.54 3.41 -8.78
C MET A 134 5.65 4.59 -8.36
N ARG A 135 6.17 5.53 -7.56
CA ARG A 135 5.40 6.74 -7.17
C ARG A 135 4.92 7.56 -8.36
N LYS A 136 5.68 7.62 -9.45
CA LYS A 136 5.25 8.28 -10.71
C LYS A 136 4.04 7.59 -11.34
N VAL A 137 3.93 6.27 -11.18
CA VAL A 137 2.79 5.50 -11.67
C VAL A 137 1.59 5.67 -10.73
N PHE A 138 1.81 5.62 -9.42
CA PHE A 138 0.73 5.77 -8.43
C PHE A 138 0.17 7.20 -8.35
N SER A 139 0.96 8.23 -8.72
CA SER A 139 0.50 9.62 -8.73
C SER A 139 -0.67 9.84 -9.69
N ASP A 140 -0.76 9.09 -10.79
CA ASP A 140 -1.90 9.14 -11.73
C ASP A 140 -3.22 8.72 -11.07
N PHE A 141 -3.14 8.08 -9.89
CA PHE A 141 -4.27 7.56 -9.13
C PHE A 141 -4.40 8.19 -7.75
N ASN A 142 -3.73 9.32 -7.46
CA ASN A 142 -3.74 9.98 -6.15
C ASN A 142 -3.26 9.08 -4.98
N ILE A 143 -2.38 8.11 -5.26
CA ILE A 143 -1.90 7.16 -4.25
C ILE A 143 -0.42 7.39 -3.97
N ILE A 144 -0.03 7.24 -2.69
CA ILE A 144 1.35 7.03 -2.28
C ILE A 144 1.48 5.58 -1.84
N ASN A 145 2.32 4.80 -2.54
CA ASN A 145 2.59 3.40 -2.19
C ASN A 145 3.72 3.29 -1.17
N LEU A 146 3.57 2.34 -0.25
CA LEU A 146 4.57 1.96 0.75
C LEU A 146 4.63 0.43 0.80
N PRO A 147 5.81 -0.19 0.57
CA PRO A 147 5.94 -1.64 0.72
C PRO A 147 5.67 -2.06 2.18
N ALA A 148 4.76 -3.01 2.39
CA ALA A 148 4.26 -3.38 3.72
C ALA A 148 4.31 -4.89 4.00
N GLY A 149 5.12 -5.65 3.25
CA GLY A 149 5.31 -7.08 3.45
C GLY A 149 5.79 -7.79 2.18
N ASN A 150 6.28 -9.01 2.32
CA ASN A 150 6.65 -9.87 1.19
C ASN A 150 6.49 -11.35 1.60
N THR A 151 5.89 -12.17 0.74
CA THR A 151 5.66 -13.61 1.01
C THR A 151 6.88 -14.48 0.68
N GLY A 152 7.91 -13.91 0.04
CA GLY A 152 8.96 -14.70 -0.61
C GLY A 152 8.44 -15.43 -1.84
N CYS A 153 9.15 -16.49 -2.23
CA CYS A 153 8.74 -17.37 -3.32
C CYS A 153 7.45 -18.10 -2.94
N GLN A 154 6.41 -17.97 -3.76
CA GLN A 154 5.16 -18.70 -3.56
C GLN A 154 5.21 -20.07 -4.22
N MET A 155 4.41 -21.00 -3.70
CA MET A 155 4.21 -22.31 -4.32
C MET A 155 3.49 -22.18 -5.68
N GLY A 156 3.70 -23.15 -6.59
CA GLY A 156 3.17 -23.13 -7.96
C GLY A 156 1.65 -23.31 -8.09
N GLY A 157 0.95 -23.55 -6.97
CA GLY A 157 -0.48 -23.79 -6.92
C GLY A 157 -0.83 -25.21 -6.48
N TRP A 158 -2.13 -25.51 -6.50
CA TRP A 158 -2.70 -26.81 -6.14
C TRP A 158 -3.44 -27.36 -7.35
N PHE A 159 -3.10 -28.60 -7.74
CA PHE A 159 -3.62 -29.23 -8.96
C PHE A 159 -4.32 -30.54 -8.60
N ARG A 160 -5.39 -30.86 -9.35
CA ARG A 160 -6.12 -32.13 -9.19
C ARG A 160 -5.39 -33.32 -9.80
N ASN A 161 -4.60 -33.07 -10.83
CA ASN A 161 -3.81 -34.05 -11.56
C ASN A 161 -2.36 -33.55 -11.61
N GLU A 162 -1.42 -34.45 -11.83
CA GLU A 162 -0.02 -34.08 -12.08
C GLU A 162 0.13 -33.24 -13.35
N VAL A 163 1.14 -32.36 -13.36
CA VAL A 163 1.49 -31.49 -14.49
C VAL A 163 2.95 -31.78 -14.83
N ASN A 164 3.17 -32.64 -15.81
CA ASN A 164 4.50 -33.14 -16.18
C ASN A 164 5.01 -32.49 -17.47
N THR A 165 4.10 -32.05 -18.34
CA THR A 165 4.40 -31.45 -19.65
C THR A 165 3.62 -30.15 -19.87
N PRO A 166 4.06 -29.28 -20.79
CA PRO A 166 3.29 -28.09 -21.17
C PRO A 166 1.87 -28.42 -21.69
N ASP A 167 1.67 -29.61 -22.25
CA ASP A 167 0.38 -30.05 -22.78
C ASP A 167 -0.67 -30.25 -21.68
N ASP A 168 -0.25 -30.60 -20.47
CA ASP A 168 -1.13 -30.76 -19.29
C ASP A 168 -1.76 -29.44 -18.85
N LEU A 169 -1.21 -28.30 -19.30
CA LEU A 169 -1.76 -26.97 -19.03
C LEU A 169 -2.89 -26.57 -20.01
N LYS A 170 -3.08 -27.31 -21.10
CA LYS A 170 -4.10 -26.99 -22.11
C LYS A 170 -5.49 -27.14 -21.53
N GLY A 171 -6.30 -26.09 -21.68
CA GLY A 171 -7.68 -26.09 -21.14
C GLY A 171 -7.77 -26.02 -19.61
N LEU A 172 -6.65 -25.96 -18.89
CA LEU A 172 -6.64 -25.85 -17.43
C LEU A 172 -7.31 -24.54 -16.99
N LYS A 173 -8.36 -24.68 -16.17
CA LYS A 173 -9.00 -23.55 -15.49
C LYS A 173 -8.30 -23.30 -14.16
N MET A 174 -7.39 -22.33 -14.14
CA MET A 174 -6.58 -21.99 -12.97
C MET A 174 -6.90 -20.58 -12.46
N ARG A 175 -7.10 -20.43 -11.14
CA ARG A 175 -7.12 -19.11 -10.49
C ARG A 175 -5.69 -18.66 -10.23
N ILE A 176 -5.22 -17.66 -10.96
CA ILE A 176 -3.88 -17.07 -10.82
C ILE A 176 -3.95 -15.56 -11.07
N PRO A 177 -3.53 -14.70 -10.12
CA PRO A 177 -3.56 -13.25 -10.29
C PRO A 177 -2.33 -12.72 -11.05
N GLY A 178 -2.36 -11.42 -11.36
CA GLY A 178 -1.22 -10.68 -11.90
C GLY A 178 -0.77 -11.14 -13.29
N LEU A 179 0.49 -10.87 -13.62
CA LEU A 179 1.07 -11.22 -14.92
C LEU A 179 1.25 -12.74 -15.11
N GLY A 180 1.29 -13.52 -14.02
CA GLY A 180 1.32 -14.99 -14.07
C GLY A 180 0.13 -15.56 -14.85
N GLY A 181 -1.08 -14.99 -14.66
CA GLY A 181 -2.26 -15.40 -15.42
C GLY A 181 -2.15 -15.14 -16.93
N LYS A 182 -1.48 -14.05 -17.33
CA LYS A 182 -1.22 -13.77 -18.77
C LYS A 182 -0.24 -14.77 -19.37
N VAL A 183 0.81 -15.16 -18.63
CA VAL A 183 1.78 -16.18 -19.06
C VAL A 183 1.09 -17.54 -19.18
N MET A 184 0.38 -17.98 -18.14
CA MET A 184 -0.33 -19.26 -18.13
C MET A 184 -1.40 -19.34 -19.22
N SER A 185 -2.10 -18.24 -19.50
CA SER A 185 -3.10 -18.18 -20.58
C SER A 185 -2.48 -18.39 -21.96
N ARG A 186 -1.23 -17.97 -22.18
CA ARG A 186 -0.53 -18.25 -23.45
C ARG A 186 -0.15 -19.72 -23.55
N LEU A 187 0.40 -20.30 -22.48
CA LEU A 187 0.76 -21.72 -22.43
C LEU A 187 -0.47 -22.62 -22.63
N ALA A 188 -1.58 -22.31 -21.98
CA ALA A 188 -2.84 -23.06 -22.10
C ALA A 188 -3.50 -22.97 -23.49
N ARG A 189 -3.06 -22.04 -24.35
CA ARG A 189 -3.57 -21.84 -25.72
C ARG A 189 -2.64 -22.38 -26.81
N PHE A 190 -1.39 -22.74 -26.49
CA PHE A 190 -0.43 -23.19 -27.50
C PHE A 190 -0.87 -24.54 -28.08
N ARG A 191 -1.39 -24.56 -29.31
CA ARG A 191 -1.34 -25.76 -30.16
C ARG A 191 0.05 -25.81 -30.77
N HIS A 192 0.73 -26.96 -30.68
CA HIS A 192 1.82 -27.25 -31.60
C HIS A 192 1.28 -27.08 -33.03
N ARG A 193 1.68 -26.02 -33.72
CA ARG A 193 1.69 -25.97 -35.18
C ARG A 193 3.07 -26.52 -35.56
N PHE A 194 3.09 -27.78 -35.97
CA PHE A 194 4.06 -28.25 -36.95
C PHE A 194 3.45 -28.01 -38.33
#